data_AF-A0A1M5X335-F1
#
_entry.id   AF-A0A1M5X335-F1
#
_cell.length_a   1.000
_cell.length_b   1.000
_cell.length_c   1.000
_cell.angle_alpha   90.00
_cell.angle_beta   90.00
_cell.angle_gamma   90.00
#
_symmetry.space_group_name_H-M   'P 1'
#
loop_
_entity.id
_entity.type
_entity.pdbx_description
1 polymer ?
#
loop_
_entity_poly.entity_id
_entity_poly.type
_entity_poly.pdbx_seq_one_letter_code
_entity_poly.pdbx_strand_id
1 'polypeptide(L)'
;MTEPLGFCEEPKQVLSSLLISKENNSMIGISSQKLDPPTLVTVVKEIILDSELVFLLAPFDATGHMLNCTVLKFSEIQSVVPFTSKFVNPLLKKIEGKSSWQQQLYFSLFPTDEFRF
;
A
#
# COMPACT_ATOMS: atom_id res chain seq x y z
N MET A 1 -10.83 -24.45 -2.41
CA MET A 1 -10.61 -24.29 -0.96
C MET A 1 -10.29 -22.83 -0.75
N THR A 2 -11.20 -22.07 -0.14
CA THR A 2 -10.93 -20.70 0.29
C THR A 2 -10.16 -20.79 1.59
N GLU A 3 -8.84 -20.66 1.50
CA GLU A 3 -8.02 -20.45 2.70
C GLU A 3 -8.53 -19.18 3.41
N PRO A 4 -8.63 -19.19 4.75
CA PRO A 4 -9.01 -18.00 5.49
C PRO A 4 -8.02 -16.88 5.16
N LEU A 5 -8.51 -15.65 5.07
CA LEU A 5 -7.69 -14.44 5.07
C LEU A 5 -6.93 -14.40 6.40
N GLY A 6 -5.78 -15.06 6.43
CA GLY A 6 -4.95 -15.24 7.60
C GLY A 6 -3.82 -14.24 7.63
N PHE A 7 -3.39 -13.88 8.83
CA PHE A 7 -2.13 -13.19 9.01
C PHE A 7 -0.98 -14.11 8.59
N CYS A 8 -0.19 -13.68 7.62
CA CYS A 8 1.08 -14.28 7.27
C CYS A 8 2.16 -13.69 8.18
N GLU A 9 2.77 -14.52 9.01
CA GLU A 9 3.89 -14.14 9.89
C GLU A 9 5.20 -14.80 9.45
N GLU A 10 5.13 -15.92 8.71
CA GLU A 10 6.32 -16.59 8.19
C GLU A 10 7.03 -15.70 7.15
N PRO A 11 8.34 -15.41 7.30
CA PRO A 11 9.03 -14.46 6.42
C PRO A 11 8.86 -14.74 4.92
N LYS A 12 8.88 -16.01 4.50
CA LYS A 12 8.66 -16.37 3.09
C LYS A 12 7.27 -15.98 2.58
N GLN A 13 6.24 -16.18 3.40
CA GLN A 13 4.86 -15.84 3.08
C GLN A 13 4.64 -14.32 3.08
N VAL A 14 5.27 -13.61 4.04
CA VAL A 14 5.25 -12.15 4.11
C VAL A 14 5.86 -11.56 2.84
N LEU A 15 7.05 -12.00 2.48
CA LEU A 15 7.75 -11.55 1.26
C LEU A 15 6.92 -11.84 0.00
N SER A 16 6.42 -13.07 -0.14
CA SER A 16 5.58 -13.45 -1.27
C SER A 16 4.33 -12.58 -1.39
N SER A 17 3.66 -12.29 -0.27
CA SER A 17 2.46 -11.45 -0.25
C SER A 17 2.75 -10.00 -0.65
N LEU A 18 3.88 -9.44 -0.19
CA LEU A 18 4.31 -8.09 -0.56
C LEU A 18 4.65 -7.99 -2.06
N LEU A 19 5.31 -9.01 -2.62
CA LEU A 19 5.60 -9.10 -4.06
C LEU A 19 4.30 -9.18 -4.87
N ILE A 20 3.37 -10.04 -4.47
CA ILE A 20 2.06 -10.19 -5.12
C ILE A 20 1.27 -8.88 -5.08
N SER A 21 1.29 -8.17 -3.93
CA SER A 21 0.65 -6.86 -3.80
C SER A 21 1.20 -5.85 -4.81
N LYS A 22 2.54 -5.79 -4.95
CA LYS A 22 3.19 -4.91 -5.92
C LYS A 22 2.85 -5.27 -7.36
N GLU A 23 2.94 -6.56 -7.72
CA GLU A 23 2.70 -7.04 -9.09
C GLU A 23 1.26 -6.81 -9.53
N ASN A 24 0.30 -7.13 -8.65
CA ASN A 24 -1.12 -7.06 -8.98
C ASN A 24 -1.78 -5.72 -8.63
N ASN A 25 -1.03 -4.80 -8.03
CA ASN A 25 -1.57 -3.59 -7.38
C ASN A 25 -2.75 -3.95 -6.44
N SER A 26 -2.61 -5.06 -5.70
CA SER A 26 -3.64 -5.56 -4.80
C SER A 26 -3.43 -5.02 -3.39
N MET A 27 -4.53 -4.80 -2.68
CA MET A 27 -4.47 -4.35 -1.29
C MET A 27 -3.74 -5.37 -0.42
N ILE A 28 -3.05 -4.85 0.58
CA ILE A 28 -2.37 -5.64 1.59
C ILE A 28 -2.50 -4.97 2.96
N GLY A 29 -2.86 -5.77 3.95
CA GLY A 29 -2.81 -5.39 5.35
C GLY A 29 -1.38 -5.53 5.84
N ILE A 30 -0.81 -4.51 6.48
CA ILE A 30 0.56 -4.54 6.99
C ILE A 30 0.51 -4.20 8.48
N SER A 31 1.18 -5.02 9.30
CA SER A 31 1.42 -4.75 10.71
C SER A 31 2.89 -4.39 10.94
N SER A 32 3.13 -3.23 11.54
CA SER A 32 4.46 -2.76 11.93
C SER A 32 4.37 -1.73 13.05
N GLN A 33 5.31 -1.79 14.00
CA GLN A 33 5.45 -0.78 15.06
C GLN A 33 5.92 0.59 14.52
N LYS A 34 6.36 0.69 13.27
CA LYS A 34 6.72 1.95 12.63
C LYS A 34 5.50 2.72 12.09
N LEU A 35 4.35 2.07 12.03
CA LEU A 35 3.11 2.65 11.53
C LEU A 35 2.28 3.20 12.69
N ASP A 36 1.51 4.25 12.40
CA ASP A 36 0.49 4.79 13.30
C ASP A 36 -0.80 5.04 12.50
N PRO A 37 -1.83 4.20 12.64
CA PRO A 37 -1.92 3.06 13.55
C PRO A 37 -0.99 1.89 13.18
N PRO A 38 -0.65 0.98 14.12
CA PRO A 38 0.31 -0.12 13.88
C PRO A 38 -0.10 -1.11 12.79
N THR A 39 -1.38 -1.15 12.45
CA THR A 39 -1.93 -1.98 11.37
C THR A 39 -2.77 -1.13 10.45
N LEU A 40 -2.58 -1.30 9.14
CA LEU A 40 -3.33 -0.59 8.11
C LEU A 40 -3.42 -1.41 6.83
N VAL A 41 -4.32 -0.98 5.94
CA VAL A 41 -4.50 -1.59 4.61
C VAL A 41 -4.05 -0.60 3.54
N THR A 42 -3.08 -0.98 2.72
CA THR A 42 -2.50 -0.14 1.68
C THR A 42 -2.10 -0.99 0.46
N VAL A 43 -1.19 -0.51 -0.37
CA VAL A 43 -0.57 -1.24 -1.49
C VAL A 43 0.92 -0.99 -1.52
N VAL A 44 1.71 -2.01 -1.92
CA VAL A 44 3.13 -1.84 -2.20
C VAL A 44 3.30 -1.15 -3.56
N LYS A 45 3.89 0.04 -3.54
CA LYS A 45 4.17 0.86 -4.73
C LYS A 45 5.51 0.54 -5.35
N GLU A 46 6.52 0.26 -4.55
CA GLU A 46 7.87 -0.05 -5.03
C GLU A 46 8.58 -1.01 -4.08
N ILE A 47 9.50 -1.79 -4.63
CA ILE A 47 10.36 -2.70 -3.87
C ILE A 47 11.78 -2.36 -4.27
N ILE A 48 12.59 -1.99 -3.29
CA ILE A 48 13.97 -1.56 -3.48
C ILE A 48 14.86 -2.62 -2.84
N LEU A 49 15.75 -3.20 -3.64
CA LEU A 49 16.76 -4.14 -3.17
C LEU A 49 18.14 -3.50 -3.38
N ASP A 50 18.71 -2.99 -2.29
CA ASP A 50 20.08 -2.50 -2.25
C ASP A 50 20.84 -3.19 -1.11
N SER A 51 21.34 -2.44 -0.10
CA SER A 51 21.93 -3.04 1.10
C SER A 51 20.93 -3.74 2.01
N GLU A 52 19.65 -3.35 1.91
CA GLU A 52 18.52 -3.94 2.62
C GLU A 52 17.32 -4.04 1.67
N LEU A 53 16.39 -4.95 1.99
CA LEU A 53 15.13 -5.07 1.26
C LEU A 53 14.09 -4.13 1.87
N VAL A 54 13.62 -3.18 1.06
CA VAL A 54 12.74 -2.08 1.48
C VAL A 54 11.49 -2.04 0.60
N PHE A 55 10.35 -1.74 1.22
CA PHE A 55 9.05 -1.62 0.58
C PHE A 55 8.52 -0.20 0.71
N LEU A 56 8.26 0.43 -0.43
CA LEU A 56 7.55 1.70 -0.49
C LEU A 56 6.05 1.43 -0.60
N LEU A 57 5.28 1.97 0.33
CA LEU A 57 3.83 1.90 0.38
C LEU A 57 3.22 3.10 -0.35
N ALA A 58 1.93 3.02 -0.68
CA ALA A 58 1.19 4.22 -1.07
C ALA A 58 1.26 5.27 0.06
N PRO A 59 1.08 6.58 -0.22
CA PRO A 59 1.13 7.62 0.82
C PRO A 59 -0.14 7.69 1.68
N PHE A 60 -1.15 6.86 1.38
CA PHE A 60 -2.40 6.76 2.11
C PHE A 60 -2.89 5.31 2.20
N ASP A 61 -3.75 5.06 3.17
CA ASP A 61 -4.43 3.77 3.35
C ASP A 61 -5.69 3.64 2.47
N ALA A 62 -6.35 2.48 2.51
CA ALA A 62 -7.57 2.19 1.76
C ALA A 62 -8.77 3.08 2.14
N THR A 63 -8.72 3.77 3.28
CA THR A 63 -9.75 4.70 3.74
C THR A 63 -9.45 6.16 3.36
N GLY A 64 -8.23 6.43 2.92
CA GLY A 64 -7.73 7.73 2.51
C GLY A 64 -7.04 8.52 3.61
N HIS A 65 -6.69 7.88 4.73
CA HIS A 65 -5.82 8.49 5.73
C HIS A 65 -4.38 8.49 5.24
N MET A 66 -3.68 9.60 5.41
CA MET A 66 -2.26 9.68 5.08
C MET A 66 -1.42 8.85 6.05
N LEU A 67 -0.42 8.18 5.49
CA LEU A 67 0.50 7.36 6.25
C LEU A 67 1.60 8.23 6.88
N ASN A 68 1.87 7.99 8.16
CA ASN A 68 2.98 8.63 8.88
C ASN A 68 4.35 8.10 8.40
N CYS A 69 4.37 6.88 7.87
CA CYS A 69 5.54 6.21 7.33
C CYS A 69 5.16 5.44 6.06
N THR A 70 5.83 5.73 4.96
CA THR A 70 5.59 5.10 3.65
C THR A 70 6.68 4.10 3.27
N VAL A 71 7.76 4.02 4.03
CA VAL A 71 8.93 3.19 3.72
C VAL A 71 9.16 2.23 4.88
N LEU A 72 9.08 0.93 4.62
CA LEU A 72 9.35 -0.10 5.62
C LEU A 72 10.45 -1.04 5.15
N LYS A 73 11.41 -1.31 6.03
CA LYS A 73 12.33 -2.43 5.84
C LYS A 73 11.59 -3.74 6.02
N PHE A 74 12.04 -4.79 5.34
CA PHE A 74 11.46 -6.12 5.52
C PHE A 74 11.43 -6.58 6.99
N SER A 75 12.51 -6.29 7.74
CA SER A 75 12.64 -6.61 9.16
C SER A 75 11.70 -5.82 10.08
N GLU A 76 11.10 -4.74 9.59
CA GLU A 76 10.15 -3.91 10.35
C GLU A 76 8.70 -4.38 10.15
N ILE A 77 8.44 -5.30 9.24
CA ILE A 77 7.11 -5.85 8.95
C ILE A 77 6.93 -7.11 9.81
N GLN A 78 5.94 -7.08 10.70
CA GLN A 78 5.67 -8.17 11.62
C GLN A 78 4.77 -9.23 10.99
N SER A 79 3.74 -8.78 10.28
CA SER A 79 2.80 -9.66 9.59
C SER A 79 2.12 -8.91 8.46
N VAL A 80 1.55 -9.67 7.52
CA VAL A 80 0.74 -9.14 6.43
C VAL A 80 -0.53 -9.93 6.22
N VAL A 81 -1.55 -9.29 5.65
CA VAL A 81 -2.80 -9.94 5.23
C VAL A 81 -2.99 -9.64 3.74
N PRO A 82 -2.83 -10.62 2.85
CA PRO A 82 -3.05 -10.39 1.42
C PRO A 82 -4.54 -10.25 1.12
N PHE A 83 -4.89 -9.29 0.26
CA PHE A 83 -6.24 -9.18 -0.29
C PHE A 83 -6.20 -9.38 -1.80
N THR A 84 -7.26 -9.94 -2.37
CA THR A 84 -7.42 -10.11 -3.83
C THR A 84 -7.93 -8.85 -4.52
N SER A 85 -8.46 -7.89 -3.76
CA SER A 85 -9.02 -6.65 -4.29
C SER A 85 -7.92 -5.69 -4.72
N LYS A 86 -8.08 -5.03 -5.87
CA LYS A 86 -7.17 -3.97 -6.32
C LYS A 86 -7.25 -2.75 -5.40
N PHE A 87 -6.10 -2.14 -5.14
CA PHE A 87 -6.06 -0.86 -4.45
C PHE A 87 -6.55 0.23 -5.40
N VAL A 88 -7.60 0.93 -4.98
CA VAL A 88 -8.13 2.09 -5.68
C VAL A 88 -7.90 3.30 -4.80
N ASN A 89 -7.32 4.34 -5.39
CA ASN A 89 -7.05 5.56 -4.67
C ASN A 89 -8.36 6.22 -4.16
N PRO A 90 -8.57 6.28 -2.83
CA PRO A 90 -9.80 6.83 -2.26
C PRO A 90 -9.90 8.36 -2.44
N LEU A 91 -8.78 9.06 -2.67
CA LEU A 91 -8.76 10.50 -2.94
C LEU A 91 -9.27 10.80 -4.34
N LEU A 92 -8.88 10.01 -5.36
CA LEU A 92 -9.38 10.20 -6.73
C LEU A 92 -10.89 10.02 -6.83
N LYS A 93 -11.48 9.06 -6.11
CA LYS A 93 -12.95 8.88 -6.05
C LYS A 93 -13.70 10.11 -5.50
N LYS A 94 -13.10 10.86 -4.56
CA LYS A 94 -13.72 12.08 -4.01
C LYS A 94 -13.63 13.27 -4.96
N ILE A 95 -12.69 13.21 -5.91
CA ILE A 95 -12.37 14.29 -6.82
C ILE A 95 -13.23 14.20 -8.11
N GLU A 96 -13.78 13.02 -8.43
CA GLU A 96 -14.85 12.85 -9.43
C GLU A 96 -16.13 13.57 -8.99
N GLY A 97 -16.19 14.88 -9.27
CA GLY A 97 -17.37 15.72 -9.02
C GLY A 97 -17.11 17.04 -8.27
N LYS A 98 -15.88 17.31 -7.79
CA LYS A 98 -15.57 18.56 -7.06
C LYS A 98 -14.27 19.20 -7.56
N SER A 99 -14.44 20.35 -8.23
CA SER A 99 -13.47 21.42 -8.54
C SER A 99 -12.10 21.03 -9.12
N SER A 100 -11.81 21.56 -10.31
CA SER A 100 -10.57 21.37 -11.10
C SER A 100 -9.26 21.61 -10.34
N TRP A 101 -9.24 22.49 -9.34
CA TRP A 101 -8.02 22.79 -8.58
C TRP A 101 -7.61 21.64 -7.63
N GLN A 102 -8.56 20.85 -7.13
CA GLN A 102 -8.27 19.69 -6.27
C GLN A 102 -7.59 18.57 -7.07
N GLN A 103 -8.03 18.39 -8.33
CA GLN A 103 -7.36 17.52 -9.30
C GLN A 103 -5.93 17.99 -9.55
N GLN A 104 -5.76 19.28 -9.89
CA GLN A 104 -4.45 19.87 -10.17
C GLN A 104 -3.50 19.76 -8.97
N LEU A 105 -3.98 20.03 -7.76
CA LEU A 105 -3.20 19.89 -6.54
C LEU A 105 -2.78 18.41 -6.34
N TYR A 106 -3.71 17.46 -6.49
CA TYR A 106 -3.40 16.04 -6.39
C TYR A 106 -2.29 15.63 -7.37
N PHE A 107 -2.42 15.98 -8.65
CA PHE A 107 -1.42 15.64 -9.66
C PHE A 107 -0.07 16.34 -9.44
N SER A 108 -0.07 17.55 -8.86
CA SER A 108 1.18 18.24 -8.51
C SER A 108 1.95 17.54 -7.39
N LEU A 109 1.24 16.92 -6.44
CA LEU A 109 1.83 16.23 -5.30
C LEU A 109 2.22 14.78 -5.62
N PHE A 110 1.53 14.15 -6.58
CA PHE A 110 1.72 12.74 -6.96
C PHE A 110 1.89 12.59 -8.48
N PRO A 111 2.97 13.13 -9.07
CA PRO A 111 3.13 13.20 -10.53
C PRO A 111 3.34 11.84 -11.21
N THR A 112 3.69 10.78 -10.47
CA THR A 112 3.93 9.43 -11.02
C THR A 112 2.68 8.56 -11.15
N ASP A 113 1.52 9.01 -10.65
CA ASP A 113 0.25 8.27 -10.73
C ASP A 113 -0.47 8.46 -12.09
N GLU A 114 0.27 8.64 -13.19
CA GLU A 114 -0.31 8.82 -14.53
C GLU A 114 -1.12 7.58 -14.97
N PHE A 115 -2.37 7.85 -15.36
CA PHE A 115 -3.41 6.97 -15.87
C PHE A 115 -3.02 5.53 -16.24
N ARG A 116 -3.52 4.57 -15.45
CA ARG A 116 -3.92 3.25 -15.97
C ARG A 116 -5.42 3.07 -15.70
N PHE A 117 -6.22 3.40 -16.71
CA PHE A 117 -7.62 3.01 -16.81
C PHE A 117 -7.73 1.48 -17.01
#